data_AF-A0A1J3H9A6-F1
#
_entry.id   AF-A0A1J3H9A6-F1
#
_cell.length_a   1.000
_cell.length_b   1.000
_cell.length_c   1.000
_cell.angle_alpha   90.00
_cell.angle_beta   90.00
_cell.angle_gamma   90.00
#
_symmetry.space_group_name_H-M   'P 1'
#
loop_
_entity.id
_entity.type
_entity.pdbx_description
1 polymer ?
#
loop_
_entity_poly.entity_id
_entity_poly.type
_entity_poly.pdbx_seq_one_letter_code
_entity_poly.pdbx_strand_id
1 'polypeptide(L)'
;MSLIHLFLLASLVSLEAAASFSPGSRSILRDIGNDVADQKDYAVELNATSFDSVFQNIPAKYAILEFFAHWCPACRNYKPHYEKVARLFNGADAIHPGLVLMTRVDCAAKINVKLCDKFSINRYPMLFWGPPRKFVGGSWDPKQEKSEIIVVDEWRTADLLLNWINKQIGSSYGLDDQKFGNAHLLPNISDHEQISQAIYDIEEATEEAFDIILALKAIKSPETSASFIRFLQLLVAHHPSRRCRKGSAEILVNFDELCPSGQCSYNQESGAKDSLRNFHICGKDVPRGY
;
A
#
# COMPACT_ATOMS: atom_id res chain seq x y z
N MET A 1 38.72 57.96 -26.41
CA MET A 1 40.11 57.84 -26.90
C MET A 1 41.04 58.49 -25.89
N SER A 2 42.16 57.81 -25.59
CA SER A 2 43.41 58.24 -24.93
C SER A 2 43.71 57.39 -23.68
N LEU A 3 44.31 56.20 -23.86
CA LEU A 3 45.77 55.90 -23.87
C LEU A 3 46.46 56.14 -22.51
N ILE A 4 46.70 55.05 -21.76
CA ILE A 4 48.01 54.35 -21.58
C ILE A 4 48.96 55.10 -20.64
N HIS A 5 49.34 54.47 -19.52
CA HIS A 5 50.74 54.27 -19.15
C HIS A 5 50.92 53.10 -18.18
N LEU A 6 51.97 52.32 -18.48
CA LEU A 6 52.42 51.02 -17.98
C LEU A 6 53.80 51.23 -17.35
N PHE A 7 54.08 50.67 -16.16
CA PHE A 7 55.42 50.34 -15.61
C PHE A 7 55.21 49.29 -14.47
N LEU A 8 55.58 47.99 -14.54
CA LEU A 8 56.91 47.31 -14.53
C LEU A 8 57.82 47.85 -13.41
N LEU A 9 58.48 47.13 -12.48
CA LEU A 9 58.94 45.77 -12.16
C LEU A 9 59.19 45.77 -10.61
N ALA A 10 59.37 44.71 -9.82
CA ALA A 10 60.33 43.62 -9.92
C ALA A 10 60.11 42.58 -8.80
N SER A 11 60.50 41.36 -9.14
CA SER A 11 60.62 40.12 -8.34
C SER A 11 61.59 40.18 -7.17
N LEU A 12 61.31 39.41 -6.10
CA LEU A 12 62.32 38.73 -5.28
C LEU A 12 61.78 37.37 -4.83
N VAL A 13 62.50 36.31 -5.24
CA VAL A 13 62.32 34.90 -4.88
C VAL A 13 63.48 34.50 -3.97
N SER A 14 63.21 33.75 -2.89
CA SER A 14 64.02 32.67 -2.26
C SER A 14 63.21 32.13 -1.05
N LEU A 15 62.66 30.91 -1.05
CA LEU A 15 63.27 29.60 -0.70
C LEU A 15 63.80 29.60 0.76
N GLU A 16 63.42 28.76 1.73
CA GLU A 16 62.90 27.39 1.79
C GLU A 16 62.45 27.10 3.26
N ALA A 17 61.46 26.22 3.47
CA ALA A 17 61.46 25.19 4.52
C ALA A 17 60.15 24.39 4.47
N ALA A 18 60.26 23.12 4.06
CA ALA A 18 59.18 22.15 4.11
C ALA A 18 58.81 21.83 5.56
N ALA A 19 57.53 21.97 5.90
CA ALA A 19 56.91 21.29 7.02
C ALA A 19 55.63 20.63 6.52
N SER A 20 55.72 19.33 6.31
CA SER A 20 54.63 18.42 6.00
C SER A 20 53.76 18.21 7.24
N PHE A 21 52.54 18.77 7.22
CA PHE A 21 51.43 18.28 8.04
C PHE A 21 50.14 18.31 7.21
N SER A 22 49.51 17.15 7.12
CA SER A 22 48.32 16.83 6.33
C SER A 22 47.09 17.64 6.78
N PRO A 23 46.36 18.33 5.89
CA PRO A 23 45.00 18.76 6.15
C PRO A 23 44.07 17.57 5.87
N GLY A 24 43.71 16.89 6.95
CA GLY A 24 42.69 15.84 6.95
C GLY A 24 41.38 16.35 6.35
N SER A 25 40.84 15.51 5.46
CA SER A 25 39.55 15.59 4.80
C SER A 25 38.43 16.19 5.65
N ARG A 26 38.13 17.47 5.45
CA ARG A 26 36.87 18.11 5.88
C ARG A 26 36.15 18.79 4.70
N SER A 27 36.15 18.13 3.54
CA SER A 27 35.33 18.51 2.39
C SER A 27 34.32 17.42 1.97
N ILE A 28 34.17 16.34 2.75
CA ILE A 28 33.20 15.26 2.48
C ILE A 28 32.09 15.24 3.55
N LEU A 29 31.54 16.42 3.88
CA LEU A 29 30.36 16.52 4.75
C LEU A 29 29.38 17.57 4.23
N ARG A 30 29.27 17.67 2.90
CA ARG A 30 28.28 18.52 2.26
C ARG A 30 27.69 17.90 1.00
N ASP A 31 27.57 16.57 1.02
CA ASP A 31 26.89 15.82 -0.05
C ASP A 31 26.12 14.59 0.45
N ILE A 32 25.69 14.61 1.72
CA ILE A 32 24.68 13.66 2.22
C ILE A 32 23.50 14.52 2.68
N GLY A 33 22.62 14.82 1.75
CA GLY A 33 21.45 15.64 2.03
C GLY A 33 20.73 16.08 0.78
N ASN A 34 20.56 15.18 -0.18
CA ASN A 34 19.50 15.27 -1.20
C ASN A 34 19.36 13.95 -1.98
N ASP A 35 19.30 12.83 -1.25
CA ASP A 35 18.52 11.69 -1.72
C ASP A 35 17.14 11.77 -1.06
N VAL A 36 16.40 12.84 -1.37
CA VAL A 36 14.94 12.72 -1.37
C VAL A 36 14.61 11.98 -2.66
N ALA A 37 14.88 10.67 -2.65
CA ALA A 37 14.17 9.77 -3.54
C ALA A 37 12.69 10.12 -3.37
N ASP A 38 12.00 10.29 -4.49
CA ASP A 38 10.58 10.61 -4.60
C ASP A 38 9.75 9.53 -3.88
N GLN A 39 9.70 9.58 -2.54
CA GLN A 39 8.98 8.62 -1.73
C GLN A 39 7.51 9.00 -1.80
N LYS A 40 6.81 8.27 -2.64
CA LYS A 40 5.35 8.28 -2.70
C LYS A 40 4.78 8.02 -1.30
N ASP A 41 3.97 8.97 -0.82
CA ASP A 41 3.23 8.80 0.45
C ASP A 41 2.34 7.55 0.38
N TYR A 42 2.29 6.79 1.49
CA TYR A 42 1.40 5.63 1.65
C TYR A 42 -0.02 6.08 2.00
N ALA A 43 -0.16 7.17 2.76
CA ALA A 43 -1.45 7.77 3.03
C ALA A 43 -2.07 8.33 1.75
N VAL A 44 -3.35 8.03 1.51
CA VAL A 44 -4.05 8.55 0.33
C VAL A 44 -4.43 10.01 0.58
N GLU A 45 -3.91 10.92 -0.23
CA GLU A 45 -4.29 12.32 -0.18
C GLU A 45 -5.65 12.53 -0.87
N LEU A 46 -6.58 13.13 -0.12
CA LEU A 46 -7.92 13.44 -0.54
C LEU A 46 -8.08 14.94 -0.72
N ASN A 47 -8.95 15.30 -1.66
CA ASN A 47 -9.44 16.67 -1.80
C ASN A 47 -10.95 16.65 -1.97
N ALA A 48 -11.57 17.82 -1.99
CA ALA A 48 -13.03 17.95 -2.09
C ALA A 48 -13.66 17.26 -3.32
N THR A 49 -12.89 16.96 -4.37
CA THR A 49 -13.39 16.24 -5.56
C THR A 49 -13.20 14.73 -5.48
N SER A 50 -12.18 14.24 -4.77
CA SER A 50 -11.89 12.80 -4.64
C SER A 50 -12.48 12.16 -3.37
N PHE A 51 -12.77 12.96 -2.34
CA PHE A 51 -13.14 12.52 -1.00
C PHE A 51 -14.20 11.41 -0.99
N ASP A 52 -15.41 11.69 -1.50
CA ASP A 52 -16.51 10.73 -1.49
C ASP A 52 -16.20 9.51 -2.35
N SER A 53 -15.62 9.72 -3.54
CA SER A 53 -15.32 8.64 -4.47
C SER A 53 -14.32 7.63 -3.91
N VAL A 54 -13.33 8.08 -3.13
CA VAL A 54 -12.34 7.19 -2.50
C VAL A 54 -13.00 6.33 -1.43
N PHE A 55 -13.81 6.92 -0.55
CA PHE A 55 -14.51 6.15 0.49
C PHE A 55 -15.60 5.22 -0.04
N GLN A 56 -16.13 5.48 -1.25
CA GLN A 56 -17.09 4.60 -1.92
C GLN A 56 -16.42 3.42 -2.62
N ASN A 57 -15.28 3.65 -3.28
CA ASN A 57 -14.69 2.70 -4.22
C ASN A 57 -13.56 1.85 -3.63
N ILE A 58 -12.87 2.32 -2.59
CA ILE A 58 -11.79 1.56 -1.98
C ILE A 58 -12.37 0.64 -0.89
N PRO A 59 -12.31 -0.70 -1.06
CA PRO A 59 -12.82 -1.61 -0.05
C PRO A 59 -11.90 -1.58 1.17
N ALA A 60 -12.40 -1.02 2.27
CA ALA A 60 -11.76 -1.09 3.57
C ALA A 60 -12.80 -1.26 4.69
N LYS A 61 -12.45 -1.99 5.75
CA LYS A 61 -13.35 -2.16 6.90
C LYS A 61 -13.49 -0.87 7.71
N TYR A 62 -12.37 -0.17 7.89
CA TYR A 62 -12.29 1.10 8.61
C TYR A 62 -11.45 2.10 7.82
N ALA A 63 -11.53 3.37 8.18
CA ALA A 63 -10.65 4.40 7.68
C ALA A 63 -10.16 5.30 8.82
N ILE A 64 -8.94 5.81 8.66
CA ILE A 64 -8.44 6.97 9.39
C ILE A 64 -8.32 8.14 8.45
N LEU A 65 -8.88 9.27 8.86
CA LEU A 65 -8.83 10.52 8.13
C LEU A 65 -8.08 11.56 8.96
N GLU A 66 -6.90 11.95 8.50
CA GLU A 66 -6.13 13.06 9.06
C GLU A 66 -6.45 14.36 8.33
N PHE A 67 -6.93 15.36 9.07
CA PHE A 67 -6.95 16.74 8.59
C PHE A 67 -5.69 17.46 9.07
N PHE A 68 -4.94 18.02 8.13
CA PHE A 68 -3.67 18.70 8.38
C PHE A 68 -3.59 20.04 7.64
N ALA A 69 -2.50 20.77 7.84
CA ALA A 69 -2.13 21.92 7.04
C ALA A 69 -0.66 21.82 6.64
N HIS A 70 -0.34 21.95 5.35
CA HIS A 70 1.04 21.77 4.85
C HIS A 70 2.06 22.74 5.50
N TRP A 71 1.63 23.93 5.92
CA TRP A 71 2.47 24.92 6.59
C TRP A 71 2.62 24.67 8.11
N CYS A 72 1.82 23.79 8.71
CA CYS A 72 1.81 23.55 10.15
C CYS A 72 3.03 22.71 10.59
N PRO A 73 3.90 23.22 11.49
CA PRO A 73 5.07 22.49 11.96
C PRO A 73 4.75 21.15 12.63
N ALA A 74 3.69 21.11 13.45
CA ALA A 74 3.26 19.87 14.10
C ALA A 74 2.82 18.81 13.09
N CYS A 75 2.14 19.21 12.00
CA CYS A 75 1.74 18.30 10.92
C CYS A 75 2.95 17.74 10.18
N ARG A 76 3.91 18.61 9.83
CA ARG A 76 5.14 18.18 9.15
C ARG A 76 5.95 17.20 10.01
N ASN A 77 6.05 17.46 11.31
CA ASN A 77 6.73 16.55 12.24
C ASN A 77 5.97 15.24 12.44
N TYR A 78 4.65 15.28 12.37
CA TYR A 78 3.81 14.10 12.55
C TYR A 78 3.72 13.22 11.31
N LYS A 79 3.80 13.80 10.10
CA LYS A 79 3.67 13.09 8.83
C LYS A 79 4.49 11.78 8.77
N PRO A 80 5.79 11.74 9.14
CA PRO A 80 6.57 10.50 9.13
C PRO A 80 5.99 9.38 10.01
N HIS A 81 5.41 9.73 11.16
CA HIS A 81 4.75 8.76 12.04
C HIS A 81 3.47 8.22 11.41
N TYR A 82 2.67 9.09 10.81
CA TYR A 82 1.45 8.71 10.11
C TYR A 82 1.76 7.79 8.92
N GLU A 83 2.78 8.12 8.11
CA GLU A 83 3.22 7.29 6.98
C GLU A 83 3.73 5.92 7.42
N LYS A 84 4.43 5.83 8.56
CA LYS A 84 4.91 4.55 9.09
C LYS A 84 3.75 3.59 9.37
N VAL A 85 2.64 4.10 9.88
CA VAL A 85 1.41 3.30 10.08
C VAL A 85 0.66 3.08 8.78
N ALA A 86 0.59 4.11 7.91
CA ALA A 86 -0.10 4.01 6.62
C ALA A 86 0.46 2.89 5.75
N ARG A 87 1.78 2.69 5.76
CA ARG A 87 2.46 1.60 5.06
C ARG A 87 1.98 0.19 5.45
N LEU A 88 1.47 0.00 6.67
CA LEU A 88 0.97 -1.31 7.12
C LEU A 88 -0.34 -1.70 6.43
N PHE A 89 -1.14 -0.71 6.03
CA PHE A 89 -2.52 -0.92 5.57
C PHE A 89 -2.77 -0.47 4.12
N ASN A 90 -1.98 0.47 3.61
CA ASN A 90 -2.10 1.03 2.27
C ASN A 90 -0.94 0.60 1.36
N GLY A 91 -1.23 0.46 0.07
CA GLY A 91 -0.26 0.14 -0.96
C GLY A 91 -0.26 -1.34 -1.34
N ALA A 92 0.46 -1.66 -2.42
CA ALA A 92 0.56 -3.02 -2.94
C ALA A 92 1.29 -3.97 -1.97
N ASP A 93 2.24 -3.43 -1.19
CA ASP A 93 3.08 -4.17 -0.26
C ASP A 93 2.61 -4.07 1.20
N ALA A 94 1.37 -3.63 1.43
CA ALA A 94 0.79 -3.55 2.77
C ALA A 94 0.71 -4.95 3.43
N ILE A 95 1.00 -5.05 4.73
CA ILE A 95 0.83 -6.32 5.47
C ILE A 95 -0.65 -6.66 5.62
N HIS A 96 -1.47 -5.65 5.85
CA HIS A 96 -2.87 -5.79 6.21
C HIS A 96 -3.75 -4.98 5.23
N PRO A 97 -3.71 -5.31 3.92
CA PRO A 97 -4.45 -4.58 2.91
C PRO A 97 -5.96 -4.71 3.15
N GLY A 98 -6.70 -3.64 2.88
CA GLY A 98 -8.17 -3.62 2.98
C GLY A 98 -8.73 -3.62 4.40
N LEU A 99 -7.89 -3.56 5.44
CA LEU A 99 -8.37 -3.47 6.81
C LEU A 99 -8.66 -2.03 7.22
N VAL A 100 -7.66 -1.16 7.09
CA VAL A 100 -7.75 0.27 7.44
C VAL A 100 -7.31 1.10 6.25
N LEU A 101 -8.16 1.99 5.76
CA LEU A 101 -7.79 2.97 4.75
C LEU A 101 -7.21 4.22 5.42
N MET A 102 -5.93 4.47 5.22
CA MET A 102 -5.23 5.62 5.81
C MET A 102 -5.26 6.79 4.84
N THR A 103 -5.90 7.90 5.22
CA THR A 103 -6.19 9.04 4.34
C THR A 103 -5.88 10.37 4.99
N ARG A 104 -5.60 11.39 4.18
CA ARG A 104 -5.37 12.75 4.68
C ARG A 104 -5.91 13.85 3.77
N VAL A 105 -6.24 14.98 4.36
CA VAL A 105 -6.76 16.18 3.67
C VAL A 105 -5.99 17.41 4.15
N ASP A 106 -5.40 18.14 3.20
CA ASP A 106 -4.78 19.45 3.48
C ASP A 106 -5.86 20.55 3.54
N CYS A 107 -6.17 21.02 4.74
CA CYS A 107 -7.13 22.10 4.98
C CYS A 107 -6.58 23.48 4.61
N ALA A 108 -5.28 23.62 4.37
CA ALA A 108 -4.71 24.88 3.89
C ALA A 108 -4.92 25.06 2.37
N ALA A 109 -5.26 23.99 1.64
CA ALA A 109 -5.62 24.09 0.24
C ALA A 109 -7.03 24.69 0.08
N LYS A 110 -7.16 25.74 -0.75
CA LYS A 110 -8.43 26.47 -0.96
C LYS A 110 -9.61 25.56 -1.35
N ILE A 111 -9.33 24.49 -2.10
CA ILE A 111 -10.33 23.50 -2.54
C ILE A 111 -10.95 22.73 -1.36
N ASN A 112 -10.22 22.59 -0.25
CA ASN A 112 -10.61 21.76 0.89
C ASN A 112 -11.25 22.55 2.04
N VAL A 113 -11.30 23.89 1.98
CA VAL A 113 -11.82 24.73 3.08
C VAL A 113 -13.21 24.29 3.51
N LYS A 114 -14.16 24.19 2.55
CA LYS A 114 -15.53 23.74 2.84
C LYS A 114 -15.61 22.31 3.36
N LEU A 115 -14.68 21.45 2.93
CA LEU A 115 -14.62 20.07 3.41
C LEU A 115 -14.17 20.05 4.88
N CYS A 116 -13.12 20.80 5.23
CA CYS A 116 -12.66 20.90 6.62
C CYS A 116 -13.69 21.57 7.54
N ASP A 117 -14.42 22.58 7.04
CA ASP A 117 -15.49 23.22 7.80
C ASP A 117 -16.60 22.22 8.19
N LYS A 118 -16.98 21.31 7.28
CA LYS A 118 -17.97 20.25 7.55
C LYS A 118 -17.55 19.31 8.68
N PHE A 119 -16.26 19.15 8.93
CA PHE A 119 -15.72 18.30 10.00
C PHE A 119 -15.30 19.10 11.23
N SER A 120 -15.70 20.38 11.33
CA SER A 120 -15.42 21.24 12.48
C SER A 120 -13.93 21.29 12.87
N ILE A 121 -13.03 21.26 11.88
CA ILE A 121 -11.58 21.21 12.12
C ILE A 121 -11.10 22.53 12.71
N ASN A 122 -10.64 22.49 13.95
CA ASN A 122 -10.19 23.68 14.69
C ASN A 122 -8.72 23.61 15.14
N ARG A 123 -8.04 22.49 14.90
CA ARG A 123 -6.64 22.24 15.29
C ARG A 123 -6.02 21.23 14.34
N TYR A 124 -4.69 21.27 14.22
CA TYR A 124 -3.96 20.38 13.32
C TYR A 124 -2.79 19.66 14.01
N PRO A 125 -2.50 18.40 13.62
CA PRO A 125 -3.43 17.54 12.87
C PRO A 125 -4.60 17.10 13.77
N MET A 126 -5.71 16.73 13.14
CA MET A 126 -6.89 16.17 13.79
C MET A 126 -7.31 14.91 13.03
N LEU A 127 -7.47 13.81 13.76
CA LEU A 127 -7.69 12.49 13.17
C LEU A 127 -9.07 11.96 13.55
N PHE A 128 -9.70 11.29 12.59
CA PHE A 128 -10.96 10.60 12.77
C PHE A 128 -10.84 9.13 12.38
N TRP A 129 -11.63 8.29 13.03
CA TRP A 129 -11.78 6.87 12.75
C TRP A 129 -13.24 6.53 12.49
N GLY A 130 -13.52 5.68 11.52
CA GLY A 130 -14.85 5.13 11.31
C GLY A 130 -14.96 4.26 10.07
N PRO A 131 -16.14 3.69 9.80
CA PRO A 131 -16.40 2.99 8.54
C PRO A 131 -16.32 3.97 7.34
N PRO A 132 -15.67 3.62 6.20
CA PRO A 132 -15.56 4.51 5.03
C PRO A 132 -16.88 5.16 4.61
N ARG A 133 -17.97 4.38 4.59
CA ARG A 133 -19.33 4.83 4.26
C ARG A 133 -19.85 6.00 5.11
N LYS A 134 -19.30 6.23 6.31
CA LYS A 134 -19.73 7.33 7.19
C LYS A 134 -19.06 8.65 6.83
N PHE A 135 -17.93 8.61 6.14
CA PHE A 135 -17.27 9.81 5.62
C PHE A 135 -17.94 10.32 4.34
N VAL A 136 -18.55 9.44 3.54
CA VAL A 136 -19.25 9.81 2.29
C VAL A 136 -20.39 10.79 2.55
N GLY A 137 -20.32 11.99 1.99
CA GLY A 137 -21.27 13.07 2.26
C GLY A 137 -21.32 13.51 3.73
N GLY A 138 -20.40 13.00 4.54
CA GLY A 138 -20.38 13.14 5.99
C GLY A 138 -19.97 14.52 6.45
N SER A 139 -20.37 14.82 7.67
CA SER A 139 -19.94 15.98 8.47
C SER A 139 -19.74 15.49 9.89
N TRP A 140 -18.95 16.22 10.67
CA TRP A 140 -18.73 15.92 12.07
C TRP A 140 -18.83 17.20 12.89
N ASP A 141 -19.61 17.13 13.97
CA ASP A 141 -19.79 18.20 14.95
C ASP A 141 -19.57 17.62 16.36
N PRO A 142 -18.74 18.27 17.21
CA PRO A 142 -18.47 17.81 18.57
C PRO A 142 -19.71 17.67 19.47
N LYS A 143 -20.83 18.32 19.14
CA LYS A 143 -22.08 18.26 19.91
C LYS A 143 -22.95 17.05 19.56
N GLN A 144 -22.59 16.27 18.54
CA GLN A 144 -23.34 15.07 18.17
C GLN A 144 -23.00 13.89 19.08
N GLU A 145 -23.93 13.53 19.97
CA GLU A 145 -23.72 12.47 20.98
C GLU A 145 -23.61 11.04 20.42
N LYS A 146 -23.90 10.81 19.12
CA LYS A 146 -23.93 9.46 18.51
C LYS A 146 -23.40 9.42 17.08
N SER A 147 -22.13 9.75 16.91
CA SER A 147 -21.42 9.59 15.64
C SER A 147 -20.65 8.27 15.62
N GLU A 148 -20.78 7.49 14.53
CA GLU A 148 -19.88 6.34 14.24
C GLU A 148 -18.48 6.80 13.81
N ILE A 149 -18.32 8.10 13.54
CA ILE A 149 -17.01 8.74 13.38
C ILE A 149 -16.53 9.18 14.76
N ILE A 150 -15.38 8.64 15.16
CA ILE A 150 -14.75 8.83 16.46
C ILE A 150 -13.50 9.69 16.27
N VAL A 151 -13.26 10.64 17.17
CA VAL A 151 -12.00 11.40 17.18
C VAL A 151 -10.90 10.50 17.74
N VAL A 152 -9.76 10.44 17.04
CA VAL A 152 -8.56 9.78 17.54
C VAL A 152 -7.80 10.77 18.41
N ASP A 153 -7.54 10.40 19.66
CA ASP A 153 -6.89 11.22 20.68
C ASP A 153 -5.43 10.79 20.96
N GLU A 154 -5.14 9.50 20.82
CA GLU A 154 -3.80 8.92 20.99
C GLU A 154 -3.12 8.64 19.64
N TRP A 155 -2.63 9.69 18.98
CA TRP A 155 -1.99 9.54 17.66
C TRP A 155 -0.59 10.10 17.54
N ARG A 156 -0.05 10.76 18.57
CA ARG A 156 1.16 11.62 18.47
C ARG A 156 2.42 10.92 17.92
N THR A 157 2.51 9.61 18.05
CA THR A 157 3.59 8.78 17.49
C THR A 157 2.99 7.60 16.72
N ALA A 158 3.81 6.94 15.91
CA ALA A 158 3.39 5.77 15.14
C ALA A 158 2.90 4.64 16.07
N ASP A 159 3.61 4.39 17.17
CA ASP A 159 3.24 3.37 18.16
C ASP A 159 1.91 3.68 18.83
N LEU A 160 1.68 4.94 19.22
CA LEU A 160 0.43 5.35 19.84
C LEU A 160 -0.74 5.16 18.87
N LEU A 161 -0.58 5.62 17.63
CA LEU A 161 -1.61 5.46 16.61
C LEU A 161 -1.90 3.98 16.32
N LEU A 162 -0.86 3.15 16.16
CA LEU A 162 -1.04 1.72 15.88
C LEU A 162 -1.67 0.98 17.06
N ASN A 163 -1.27 1.29 18.29
CA ASN A 163 -1.86 0.73 19.50
C ASN A 163 -3.34 1.11 19.63
N TRP A 164 -3.67 2.36 19.30
CA TRP A 164 -5.05 2.82 19.27
C TRP A 164 -5.87 2.04 18.23
N ILE A 165 -5.35 1.87 17.01
CA ILE A 165 -5.98 1.05 15.95
C ILE A 165 -6.20 -0.37 16.45
N ASN A 166 -5.14 -1.02 16.95
CA ASN A 166 -5.15 -2.37 17.48
C ASN A 166 -6.26 -2.58 18.51
N LYS A 167 -6.43 -1.60 19.43
CA LYS A 167 -7.51 -1.61 20.42
C LYS A 167 -8.90 -1.57 19.80
N GLN A 168 -9.11 -0.75 18.75
CA GLN A 168 -10.42 -0.67 18.08
C GLN A 168 -10.80 -1.95 17.33
N ILE A 169 -9.80 -2.66 16.78
CA ILE A 169 -10.02 -3.85 15.95
C ILE A 169 -9.82 -5.18 16.69
N GLY A 170 -9.35 -5.14 17.94
CA GLY A 170 -9.03 -6.34 18.72
C GLY A 170 -7.83 -7.11 18.19
N SER A 171 -6.77 -6.42 17.79
CA SER A 171 -5.55 -6.99 17.18
C SER A 171 -4.28 -6.56 17.91
N SER A 172 -3.11 -6.98 17.43
CA SER A 172 -1.80 -6.71 18.04
C SER A 172 -0.67 -6.58 17.00
N TYR A 173 -0.86 -5.76 15.98
CA TYR A 173 0.14 -5.52 14.93
C TYR A 173 1.35 -4.74 15.45
N GLY A 174 2.53 -5.04 14.91
CA GLY A 174 3.79 -4.36 15.23
C GLY A 174 4.26 -3.44 14.11
N LEU A 175 4.94 -2.35 14.46
CA LEU A 175 5.63 -1.50 13.47
C LEU A 175 6.85 -2.20 12.86
N ASP A 176 7.37 -3.21 13.56
CA ASP A 176 8.57 -3.97 13.21
C ASP A 176 8.24 -5.36 12.64
N ASP A 177 6.98 -5.64 12.30
CA ASP A 177 6.60 -6.85 11.57
C ASP A 177 7.48 -6.91 10.29
N GLN A 178 8.49 -7.81 10.31
CA GLN A 178 9.80 -7.66 9.68
C GLN A 178 9.82 -7.74 8.14
N LYS A 179 9.13 -6.82 7.45
CA LYS A 179 9.23 -6.63 5.99
C LYS A 179 9.53 -5.19 5.55
N PHE A 180 9.84 -4.29 6.47
CA PHE A 180 9.85 -2.85 6.15
C PHE A 180 11.21 -2.15 6.30
N GLY A 181 12.25 -2.83 6.79
CA GLY A 181 13.61 -2.30 6.91
C GLY A 181 14.49 -2.40 5.65
N ASN A 182 14.12 -3.24 4.66
CA ASN A 182 14.95 -3.55 3.50
C ASN A 182 14.25 -3.21 2.17
N ALA A 183 13.63 -2.02 2.09
CA ALA A 183 13.13 -1.50 0.81
C ALA A 183 14.13 -0.51 0.16
N HIS A 184 15.08 0.04 0.92
CA HIS A 184 16.19 0.86 0.39
C HIS A 184 17.55 0.16 0.42
N LEU A 185 17.65 -0.94 1.14
CA LEU A 185 18.63 -1.96 0.86
C LEU A 185 17.83 -3.04 0.16
N LEU A 186 17.98 -3.17 -1.15
CA LEU A 186 17.87 -4.51 -1.73
C LEU A 186 18.68 -5.39 -0.77
N PRO A 187 18.09 -6.43 -0.13
CA PRO A 187 18.95 -7.50 0.31
C PRO A 187 19.76 -7.83 -0.94
N ASN A 188 21.02 -8.12 -0.77
CA ASN A 188 21.66 -8.96 -1.74
C ASN A 188 20.78 -10.22 -1.77
N ILE A 189 19.77 -10.28 -2.66
CA ILE A 189 18.85 -11.41 -2.82
C ILE A 189 19.71 -12.45 -3.50
N SER A 190 20.54 -13.09 -2.69
CA SER A 190 21.31 -14.24 -3.09
C SER A 190 20.49 -15.53 -2.92
N ASP A 191 19.20 -15.44 -2.60
CA ASP A 191 18.35 -16.62 -2.48
C ASP A 191 17.12 -16.54 -3.40
N HIS A 192 17.38 -16.82 -4.69
CA HIS A 192 16.36 -17.24 -5.65
C HIS A 192 15.45 -18.35 -5.06
N GLU A 193 15.99 -19.13 -4.11
CA GLU A 193 15.29 -20.19 -3.38
C GLU A 193 14.13 -19.67 -2.52
N GLN A 194 14.31 -18.58 -1.76
CA GLN A 194 13.25 -18.03 -0.90
C GLN A 194 12.10 -17.41 -1.70
N ILE A 195 12.41 -16.72 -2.81
CA ILE A 195 11.38 -16.21 -3.72
C ILE A 195 10.64 -17.37 -4.39
N SER A 196 11.37 -18.42 -4.77
CA SER A 196 10.77 -19.63 -5.35
C SER A 196 9.83 -20.29 -4.34
N GLN A 197 10.25 -20.43 -3.08
CA GLN A 197 9.43 -20.99 -2.01
C GLN A 197 8.15 -20.19 -1.77
N ALA A 198 8.25 -18.87 -1.67
CA ALA A 198 7.07 -18.03 -1.49
C ALA A 198 6.09 -18.12 -2.68
N ILE A 199 6.59 -18.27 -3.91
CA ILE A 199 5.74 -18.52 -5.07
C ILE A 199 5.09 -19.92 -4.97
N TYR A 200 5.83 -20.94 -4.54
CA TYR A 200 5.29 -22.29 -4.34
C TYR A 200 4.17 -22.32 -3.30
N ASP A 201 4.36 -21.69 -2.14
CA ASP A 201 3.33 -21.63 -1.09
C ASP A 201 2.03 -20.99 -1.61
N ILE A 202 2.15 -19.96 -2.47
CA ILE A 202 1.00 -19.29 -3.10
C ILE A 202 0.35 -20.18 -4.17
N GLU A 203 1.14 -20.91 -4.96
CA GLU A 203 0.63 -21.89 -5.94
C GLU A 203 -0.18 -22.99 -5.23
N GLU A 204 0.36 -23.54 -4.15
CA GLU A 204 -0.29 -24.58 -3.34
C GLU A 204 -1.59 -24.08 -2.71
N ALA A 205 -1.56 -22.91 -2.06
CA ALA A 205 -2.75 -22.32 -1.46
C ALA A 205 -3.86 -22.02 -2.49
N THR A 206 -3.47 -21.62 -3.70
CA THR A 206 -4.42 -21.32 -4.79
C THR A 206 -5.06 -22.60 -5.34
N GLU A 207 -4.28 -23.66 -5.53
CA GLU A 207 -4.77 -24.96 -5.96
C GLU A 207 -5.71 -25.57 -4.91
N GLU A 208 -5.33 -25.54 -3.62
CA GLU A 208 -6.16 -26.06 -2.53
C GLU A 208 -7.48 -25.29 -2.37
N ALA A 209 -7.43 -23.95 -2.46
CA ALA A 209 -8.64 -23.13 -2.42
C ALA A 209 -9.59 -23.47 -3.58
N PHE A 210 -9.06 -23.73 -4.77
CA PHE A 210 -9.84 -24.16 -5.91
C PHE A 210 -10.46 -25.55 -5.68
N ASP A 211 -9.68 -26.52 -5.19
CA ASP A 211 -10.18 -27.86 -4.85
C ASP A 211 -11.34 -27.79 -3.82
N ILE A 212 -11.23 -26.92 -2.80
CA ILE A 212 -12.31 -26.67 -1.82
C ILE A 212 -13.56 -26.09 -2.49
N ILE A 213 -13.40 -25.09 -3.36
CA ILE A 213 -14.52 -24.48 -4.11
C ILE A 213 -15.28 -25.54 -4.92
N LEU A 214 -14.55 -26.46 -5.56
CA LEU A 214 -15.12 -27.56 -6.33
C LEU A 214 -15.78 -28.62 -5.45
N ALA A 215 -15.15 -28.98 -4.33
CA ALA A 215 -15.68 -29.95 -3.38
C ALA A 215 -17.00 -29.48 -2.75
N LEU A 216 -17.10 -28.19 -2.43
CA LEU A 216 -18.30 -27.56 -1.87
C LEU A 216 -19.40 -27.29 -2.90
N LYS A 217 -19.14 -27.52 -4.19
CA LYS A 217 -20.06 -27.19 -5.30
C LYS A 217 -20.55 -25.74 -5.22
N ALA A 218 -19.63 -24.81 -4.95
CA ALA A 218 -19.98 -23.43 -4.63
C ALA A 218 -20.57 -22.65 -5.82
N ILE A 219 -20.33 -23.10 -7.06
CA ILE A 219 -20.73 -22.44 -8.29
C ILE A 219 -22.06 -23.05 -8.79
N LYS A 220 -23.15 -22.64 -8.15
CA LYS A 220 -24.48 -23.24 -8.30
C LYS A 220 -25.56 -22.29 -8.83
N SER A 221 -25.21 -21.02 -9.02
CA SER A 221 -26.11 -19.98 -9.51
C SER A 221 -25.36 -18.97 -10.38
N PRO A 222 -26.06 -18.22 -11.24
CA PRO A 222 -25.47 -17.14 -12.05
C PRO A 222 -24.68 -16.12 -11.22
N GLU A 223 -25.14 -15.78 -10.01
CA GLU A 223 -24.47 -14.83 -9.12
C GLU A 223 -23.14 -15.39 -8.57
N THR A 224 -23.15 -16.66 -8.13
CA THR A 224 -21.93 -17.35 -7.68
C THR A 224 -20.94 -17.54 -8.82
N SER A 225 -21.45 -17.83 -10.02
CA SER A 225 -20.65 -17.91 -11.26
C SER A 225 -20.02 -16.58 -11.62
N ALA A 226 -20.77 -15.47 -11.59
CA ALA A 226 -20.23 -14.15 -11.85
C ALA A 226 -19.13 -13.76 -10.84
N SER A 227 -19.29 -14.14 -9.57
CA SER A 227 -18.29 -13.92 -8.53
C SER A 227 -17.03 -14.74 -8.79
N PHE A 228 -17.19 -16.01 -9.17
CA PHE A 228 -16.08 -16.89 -9.49
C PHE A 228 -15.34 -16.46 -10.78
N ILE A 229 -16.05 -16.01 -11.81
CA ILE A 229 -15.45 -15.41 -13.02
C ILE A 229 -14.58 -14.20 -12.66
N ARG A 230 -15.07 -13.29 -11.80
CA ARG A 230 -14.28 -12.14 -11.35
C ARG A 230 -13.04 -12.56 -10.58
N PHE A 231 -13.16 -13.59 -9.75
CA PHE A 231 -12.01 -14.17 -9.05
C PHE A 231 -10.97 -14.70 -10.04
N LEU A 232 -11.37 -15.48 -11.05
CA LEU A 232 -10.47 -15.96 -12.10
C LEU A 232 -9.81 -14.80 -12.87
N GLN A 233 -10.56 -13.75 -13.22
CA GLN A 233 -10.01 -12.56 -13.88
C GLN A 233 -8.91 -11.88 -13.05
N LEU A 234 -9.07 -11.80 -11.73
CA LEU A 234 -8.03 -11.29 -10.83
C LEU A 234 -6.80 -12.19 -10.83
N LEU A 235 -6.97 -13.51 -10.75
CA LEU A 235 -5.86 -14.46 -10.80
C LEU A 235 -5.09 -14.36 -12.12
N VAL A 236 -5.79 -14.29 -13.26
CA VAL A 236 -5.17 -14.14 -14.58
C VAL A 236 -4.30 -12.87 -14.67
N ALA A 237 -4.76 -11.76 -14.09
CA ALA A 237 -4.06 -10.48 -14.17
C ALA A 237 -2.91 -10.36 -13.16
N HIS A 238 -3.08 -10.90 -11.94
CA HIS A 238 -2.25 -10.51 -10.80
C HIS A 238 -1.57 -11.67 -10.06
N HIS A 239 -1.90 -12.93 -10.36
CA HIS A 239 -1.27 -14.04 -9.66
C HIS A 239 0.24 -14.06 -9.92
N PRO A 240 1.13 -14.17 -8.91
CA PRO A 240 2.58 -14.09 -9.10
C PRO A 240 3.13 -15.24 -9.96
N SER A 241 2.56 -16.44 -9.81
CA SER A 241 2.88 -17.59 -10.65
C SER A 241 2.29 -17.51 -12.07
N ARG A 242 3.15 -17.71 -13.08
CA ARG A 242 2.76 -17.79 -14.49
C ARG A 242 1.86 -18.99 -14.80
N ARG A 243 2.05 -20.13 -14.14
CA ARG A 243 1.22 -21.33 -14.38
C ARG A 243 -0.20 -21.12 -13.87
N CYS A 244 -0.37 -20.49 -12.71
CA CYS A 244 -1.70 -20.16 -12.18
C CYS A 244 -2.42 -19.11 -13.03
N ARG A 245 -1.70 -18.11 -13.57
CA ARG A 245 -2.29 -17.20 -14.56
C ARG A 245 -2.82 -17.97 -15.79
N LYS A 246 -2.05 -18.92 -16.29
CA LYS A 246 -2.42 -19.72 -17.46
C LYS A 246 -3.59 -20.67 -17.17
N GLY A 247 -3.55 -21.42 -16.07
CA GLY A 247 -4.62 -22.35 -15.68
C GLY A 247 -5.93 -21.63 -15.38
N SER A 248 -5.87 -20.50 -14.68
CA SER A 248 -7.04 -19.63 -14.46
C SER A 248 -7.63 -19.10 -15.77
N ALA A 249 -6.78 -18.70 -16.72
CA ALA A 249 -7.23 -18.22 -18.04
C ALA A 249 -7.89 -19.34 -18.85
N GLU A 250 -7.36 -20.57 -18.75
CA GLU A 250 -7.90 -21.74 -19.42
C GLU A 250 -9.30 -22.09 -18.88
N ILE A 251 -9.49 -22.07 -17.56
CA ILE A 251 -10.81 -22.25 -16.95
C ILE A 251 -11.77 -21.14 -17.40
N LEU A 252 -11.30 -19.89 -17.41
CA LEU A 252 -12.11 -18.73 -17.79
C LEU A 252 -12.60 -18.80 -19.25
N VAL A 253 -11.73 -19.19 -20.18
CA VAL A 253 -12.07 -19.30 -21.61
C VAL A 253 -13.08 -20.42 -21.87
N ASN A 254 -13.00 -21.51 -21.10
CA ASN A 254 -13.92 -22.64 -21.24
C ASN A 254 -15.11 -22.56 -20.28
N PHE A 255 -15.29 -21.45 -19.54
CA PHE A 255 -16.24 -21.40 -18.43
C PHE A 255 -17.69 -21.69 -18.84
N ASP A 256 -18.13 -21.18 -19.99
CA ASP A 256 -19.49 -21.39 -20.48
C ASP A 256 -19.76 -22.85 -20.88
N GLU A 257 -18.72 -23.58 -21.30
CA GLU A 257 -18.80 -25.02 -21.57
C GLU A 257 -18.84 -25.83 -20.27
N LEU A 258 -18.06 -25.41 -19.26
CA LEU A 258 -17.94 -26.08 -17.95
C LEU A 258 -19.16 -25.84 -17.07
N CYS A 259 -19.75 -24.66 -17.18
CA CYS A 259 -20.84 -24.18 -16.32
C CYS A 259 -21.98 -23.55 -17.14
N PRO A 260 -22.69 -24.33 -17.97
CA PRO A 260 -23.78 -23.81 -18.79
C PRO A 260 -24.85 -23.13 -17.92
N SER A 261 -25.31 -21.96 -18.35
CA SER A 261 -26.28 -21.15 -17.59
C SER A 261 -25.85 -20.78 -16.16
N GLY A 262 -24.54 -20.77 -15.89
CA GLY A 262 -23.98 -20.40 -14.59
C GLY A 262 -24.14 -21.48 -13.51
N GLN A 263 -24.33 -22.74 -13.91
CA GLN A 263 -24.33 -23.90 -13.01
C GLN A 263 -23.28 -24.91 -13.48
N CYS A 264 -22.26 -25.15 -12.66
CA CYS A 264 -21.20 -26.08 -13.02
C CYS A 264 -21.64 -27.53 -12.89
N SER A 265 -21.29 -28.36 -13.86
CA SER A 265 -21.46 -29.81 -13.77
C SER A 265 -20.33 -30.42 -12.94
N TYR A 266 -20.69 -31.09 -11.84
CA TYR A 266 -19.74 -31.69 -10.89
C TYR A 266 -19.72 -33.23 -10.94
N ASN A 267 -20.42 -33.87 -11.89
CA ASN A 267 -20.74 -35.30 -11.84
C ASN A 267 -19.55 -36.22 -12.17
N GLN A 268 -19.41 -37.27 -11.35
CA GLN A 268 -18.81 -38.56 -11.71
C GLN A 268 -19.88 -39.38 -12.43
N GLU A 269 -19.49 -40.17 -13.45
CA GLU A 269 -20.36 -41.12 -14.19
C GLU A 269 -21.30 -40.53 -15.26
N SER A 270 -20.75 -40.19 -16.43
CA SER A 270 -21.27 -40.63 -17.74
C SER A 270 -20.63 -39.83 -18.89
N GLY A 271 -19.57 -40.38 -19.49
CA GLY A 271 -19.27 -40.32 -20.92
C GLY A 271 -19.24 -39.00 -21.72
N ALA A 272 -19.45 -37.83 -21.14
CA ALA A 272 -19.51 -36.55 -21.85
C ALA A 272 -18.54 -35.54 -21.23
N LYS A 273 -17.59 -35.12 -22.09
CA LYS A 273 -16.52 -34.12 -22.00
C LYS A 273 -16.50 -33.16 -20.80
N ASP A 274 -15.31 -33.16 -20.17
CA ASP A 274 -14.66 -32.11 -19.37
C ASP A 274 -15.40 -31.53 -18.17
N SER A 275 -15.34 -32.26 -17.05
CA SER A 275 -15.74 -31.74 -15.74
C SER A 275 -14.77 -30.66 -15.25
N LEU A 276 -15.26 -29.65 -14.52
CA LEU A 276 -14.44 -28.59 -13.91
C LEU A 276 -13.34 -29.15 -12.97
N ARG A 277 -13.54 -30.37 -12.43
CA ARG A 277 -12.54 -31.11 -11.63
C ARG A 277 -11.33 -31.60 -12.43
N ASN A 278 -11.41 -31.62 -13.75
CA ASN A 278 -10.30 -32.02 -14.62
C ASN A 278 -9.34 -30.85 -14.92
N PHE A 279 -9.71 -29.62 -14.52
CA PHE A 279 -8.88 -28.45 -14.67
C PHE A 279 -8.02 -28.27 -13.43
N HIS A 280 -6.79 -27.81 -13.65
CA HIS A 280 -5.87 -27.44 -12.58
C HIS A 280 -5.66 -25.94 -12.67
N ILE A 281 -6.08 -25.21 -11.65
CA ILE A 281 -6.02 -23.75 -11.67
C ILE A 281 -4.57 -23.26 -11.74
N CYS A 282 -3.62 -24.05 -11.21
CA CYS A 282 -2.19 -23.82 -11.24
C CYS A 282 -1.38 -24.85 -12.06
N GLY A 283 -2.04 -25.75 -12.78
CA GLY A 283 -1.40 -26.81 -13.58
C GLY A 283 -1.16 -28.10 -12.80
N LYS A 284 -0.77 -29.18 -13.50
CA LYS A 284 -0.68 -30.54 -12.95
C LYS A 284 0.50 -30.78 -12.01
N ASP A 285 1.50 -29.91 -12.07
CA ASP A 285 2.79 -30.07 -11.38
C ASP A 285 2.91 -29.15 -10.16
N VAL A 286 1.80 -28.78 -9.52
CA VAL A 286 1.82 -28.07 -8.23
C VAL A 286 2.18 -29.08 -7.15
N PRO A 287 3.26 -28.87 -6.37
CA PRO A 287 3.57 -29.71 -5.23
C PRO A 287 2.37 -29.71 -4.26
N ARG A 288 1.85 -30.89 -3.93
CA ARG A 288 0.79 -31.03 -2.90
C ARG A 288 1.47 -31.52 -1.63
N GLY A 289 1.72 -30.61 -0.69
CA GLY A 289 2.25 -30.89 0.64
C GLY A 289 3.73 -31.31 0.68
N TYR A 290 4.40 -30.89 1.76
CA TYR A 290 5.54 -31.59 2.34
C TYR A 290 5.06 -32.79 3.18
#